data_AF-J4HTH5-F1
#
_entry.id   AF-J4HTH5-F1
#
_cell.length_a   1.000
_cell.length_b   1.000
_cell.length_c   1.000
_cell.angle_alpha   90.00
_cell.angle_beta   90.00
_cell.angle_gamma   90.00
#
_symmetry.space_group_name_H-M   'P 1'
#
loop_
_entity.id
_entity.type
_entity.pdbx_description
1 polymer ?
#
loop_
_entity_poly.entity_id
_entity_poly.type
_entity_poly.pdbx_seq_one_letter_code
_entity_poly.pdbx_strand_id
1 'polypeptide(L)'
;MPFIGGHLTDDGSIFVGNPANFVNTTEGGSSLKAILWERAITAFGDTVFTCMDWFIGQKLLSEGYENVYNYRFNTPDPVQLAANPWEGVMHTSELFFLFQGTNSGPNHTAPTAVFAPFNSSEQVLATETIGYWTSFARAFDSNAFKPLASSPLWLSASSHQRLVNQEGGPNSTKSRMKEQEDIYIQRCLFWSEVGNETRV
;
A
#
# COMPACT_ATOMS: atom_id res chain seq x y z
N MET A 1 -20.13 -3.28 -10.65
CA MET A 1 -18.95 -4.01 -11.12
C MET A 1 -18.09 -4.35 -9.92
N PRO A 2 -17.44 -5.52 -9.87
CA PRO A 2 -16.46 -5.85 -8.83
C PRO A 2 -15.33 -4.83 -8.80
N PHE A 3 -14.72 -4.61 -7.64
CA PHE A 3 -13.73 -3.55 -7.46
C PHE A 3 -12.51 -4.03 -6.67
N ILE A 4 -11.33 -3.73 -7.20
CA ILE A 4 -10.11 -3.70 -6.41
C ILE A 4 -9.80 -2.23 -6.16
N GLY A 5 -9.84 -1.84 -4.90
CA GLY A 5 -9.24 -0.61 -4.41
C GLY A 5 -7.98 -0.94 -3.64
N GLY A 6 -7.05 -0.01 -3.58
CA GLY A 6 -5.95 -0.18 -2.66
C GLY A 6 -5.06 1.02 -2.62
N HIS A 7 -4.48 1.16 -1.44
CA HIS A 7 -3.71 2.31 -1.10
C HIS A 7 -2.23 1.97 -1.09
N LEU A 8 -1.47 2.90 -1.65
CA LEU A 8 -0.03 2.96 -1.55
C LEU A 8 0.31 3.77 -0.32
N THR A 9 0.89 3.14 0.69
CA THR A 9 1.37 3.91 1.82
C THR A 9 2.34 4.98 1.35
N ASP A 10 1.89 6.23 1.36
CA ASP A 10 2.69 7.43 1.56
C ASP A 10 2.80 7.71 3.07
N ASP A 11 2.76 6.68 3.92
CA ASP A 11 2.73 6.87 5.37
C ASP A 11 4.12 7.12 5.97
N GLY A 12 5.16 7.22 5.12
CA GLY A 12 6.54 7.35 5.56
C GLY A 12 6.95 6.23 6.52
N SER A 13 6.30 5.05 6.47
CA SER A 13 6.53 3.93 7.40
C SER A 13 7.86 3.23 7.13
N ILE A 14 8.93 3.98 7.31
CA ILE A 14 10.25 3.43 7.58
C ILE A 14 10.25 2.76 8.98
N PHE A 15 9.26 3.04 9.83
CA PHE A 15 9.13 2.47 11.18
C PHE A 15 7.72 1.94 11.49
N VAL A 16 7.59 0.61 11.46
CA VAL A 16 6.42 -0.08 12.04
C VAL A 16 6.54 -0.03 13.57
N GLY A 17 5.98 0.99 14.21
CA GLY A 17 5.97 1.13 15.66
C GLY A 17 4.81 1.99 16.17
N ASN A 18 4.25 1.61 17.32
CA ASN A 18 3.25 2.41 18.04
C ASN A 18 3.85 3.79 18.38
N PRO A 19 3.23 4.92 18.00
CA PRO A 19 3.75 6.25 18.29
C PRO A 19 3.83 6.58 19.80
N ALA A 20 3.17 5.80 20.66
CA ALA A 20 3.32 5.91 22.11
C ALA A 20 4.59 5.24 22.68
N ASN A 21 5.30 4.43 21.88
CA ASN A 21 6.47 3.65 22.31
C ASN A 21 7.80 4.22 21.82
N PHE A 22 7.84 5.48 21.41
CA PHE A 22 9.11 6.17 21.13
C PHE A 22 9.89 6.38 22.43
N VAL A 23 10.69 5.39 22.81
CA VAL A 23 11.71 5.57 23.84
C VAL A 23 12.90 6.26 23.18
N ASN A 24 13.23 7.43 23.71
CA ASN A 24 14.41 8.22 23.39
C ASN A 24 15.67 7.39 23.67
N THR A 25 16.16 6.65 22.67
CA THR A 25 17.53 6.14 22.71
C THR A 25 18.43 7.23 22.14
N THR A 26 19.03 7.99 23.06
CA THR A 26 20.18 8.85 22.84
C THR A 26 21.26 8.12 22.04
N GLU A 27 21.28 8.33 20.73
CA GLU A 27 22.45 8.53 19.85
C GLU A 27 21.94 8.62 18.39
N GLY A 28 21.70 9.86 17.91
CA GLY A 28 21.28 10.15 16.53
C GLY A 28 19.79 10.52 16.41
N GLY A 29 19.43 11.72 16.87
CA GLY A 29 18.05 12.17 16.98
C GLY A 29 17.23 12.08 15.69
N SER A 30 16.00 11.58 15.80
CA SER A 30 14.92 11.97 14.89
C SER A 30 14.72 13.47 15.09
N SER A 31 15.39 14.25 14.24
CA SER A 31 15.22 15.70 14.23
C SER A 31 13.74 16.05 14.16
N LEU A 32 13.32 17.19 14.71
CA LEU A 32 11.95 17.72 14.55
C LEU A 32 11.42 17.59 13.10
N LYS A 33 12.33 17.65 12.12
CA LYS A 33 12.03 17.45 10.69
C LYS A 33 11.51 16.05 10.36
N ALA A 34 12.03 14.98 10.96
CA ALA A 34 11.55 13.61 10.72
C ALA A 34 10.13 13.41 11.25
N ILE A 35 9.84 13.93 12.45
CA ILE A 35 8.49 13.88 13.03
C ILE A 35 7.51 14.73 12.20
N LEU A 36 7.93 15.92 11.76
CA LEU A 36 7.08 16.77 10.92
C LEU A 36 6.87 16.17 9.53
N TRP A 37 7.87 15.50 8.96
CA TRP A 37 7.77 14.77 7.70
C TRP A 37 6.73 13.65 7.78
N GLU A 38 6.86 12.74 8.76
CA GLU A 38 5.93 11.62 8.95
C GLU A 38 4.48 12.10 9.14
N ARG A 39 4.29 13.18 9.91
CA ARG A 39 2.97 13.78 10.12
C ARG A 39 2.41 14.41 8.84
N ALA A 40 3.23 15.14 8.11
CA ALA A 40 2.82 15.81 6.88
C ALA A 40 2.46 14.79 5.79
N ILE A 41 3.30 13.77 5.60
CA ILE A 41 3.07 12.76 4.57
C ILE A 41 1.90 11.85 4.93
N THR A 42 1.71 11.51 6.21
CA THR A 42 0.50 10.79 6.67
C THR A 42 -0.76 11.60 6.40
N ALA A 43 -0.79 12.89 6.75
CA ALA A 43 -1.96 13.74 6.51
C ALA A 43 -2.27 13.89 5.02
N PHE A 44 -1.25 14.13 4.20
CA PHE A 44 -1.41 14.19 2.74
C PHE A 44 -1.91 12.85 2.18
N GLY A 45 -1.25 11.75 2.52
CA GLY A 45 -1.62 10.41 2.10
C GLY A 45 -3.06 10.06 2.47
N ASP A 46 -3.47 10.35 3.71
CA ASP A 46 -4.83 10.10 4.17
C ASP A 46 -5.87 10.87 3.34
N THR A 47 -5.65 12.18 3.13
CA THR A 47 -6.61 13.07 2.46
C THR A 47 -6.74 12.81 0.96
N VAL A 48 -5.67 12.39 0.29
CA VAL A 48 -5.65 12.26 -1.17
C VAL A 48 -5.85 10.81 -1.62
N PHE A 49 -5.40 9.83 -0.84
CA PHE A 49 -5.33 8.43 -1.28
C PHE A 49 -5.97 7.47 -0.26
N THR A 50 -5.41 7.37 0.95
CA THR A 50 -5.70 6.27 1.89
C THR A 50 -7.16 6.20 2.28
N CYS A 51 -7.71 7.33 2.72
CA CYS A 51 -9.08 7.35 3.21
C CYS A 51 -10.10 7.36 2.08
N MET A 52 -9.69 7.80 0.88
CA MET A 52 -10.51 7.68 -0.32
C MET A 52 -10.69 6.23 -0.73
N ASP A 53 -9.63 5.41 -0.70
CA ASP A 53 -9.73 3.98 -1.00
C ASP A 53 -10.64 3.23 -0.04
N TRP A 54 -10.52 3.54 1.26
CA TRP A 54 -11.42 2.99 2.27
C TRP A 54 -12.86 3.42 2.04
N PHE A 55 -13.11 4.71 1.78
CA PHE A 55 -14.45 5.24 1.54
C PHE A 55 -15.11 4.62 0.30
N ILE A 56 -14.37 4.50 -0.81
CA ILE A 56 -14.86 3.83 -2.03
C ILE A 56 -15.21 2.37 -1.72
N GLY A 57 -14.34 1.66 -0.99
CA GLY A 57 -14.60 0.29 -0.57
C GLY A 57 -15.90 0.16 0.23
N GLN A 58 -16.07 0.99 1.28
CA GLN A 58 -17.28 0.99 2.11
C GLN A 58 -18.53 1.38 1.32
N LYS A 59 -18.42 2.37 0.42
CA LYS A 59 -19.52 2.81 -0.43
C LYS A 59 -19.99 1.68 -1.35
N LEU A 60 -19.07 0.95 -1.97
CA LEU A 60 -19.40 -0.19 -2.82
C LEU A 60 -20.05 -1.33 -2.02
N LEU A 61 -19.53 -1.65 -0.84
CA LEU A 61 -20.17 -2.63 0.04
C LEU A 61 -21.60 -2.21 0.40
N SER A 62 -21.83 -0.92 0.69
CA SER A 62 -23.17 -0.39 0.99
C SER A 62 -24.15 -0.46 -0.18
N GLU A 63 -23.64 -0.56 -1.41
CA GLU A 63 -24.43 -0.74 -2.63
C GLU A 63 -24.67 -2.22 -2.98
N GLY A 64 -24.22 -3.14 -2.13
CA GLY A 64 -24.44 -4.59 -2.28
C GLY A 64 -23.37 -5.31 -3.09
N TYR A 65 -22.22 -4.68 -3.37
CA TYR A 65 -21.09 -5.37 -3.99
C TYR A 65 -20.37 -6.27 -2.97
N GLU A 66 -20.23 -7.55 -3.28
CA GLU A 66 -19.58 -8.52 -2.37
C GLU A 66 -18.08 -8.68 -2.66
N ASN A 67 -17.69 -8.57 -3.93
CA ASN A 67 -16.30 -8.68 -4.41
C ASN A 67 -15.62 -7.31 -4.42
N VAL A 68 -15.43 -6.76 -3.23
CA VAL A 68 -14.68 -5.51 -2.99
C VAL A 68 -13.39 -5.88 -2.28
N TYR A 69 -12.25 -5.61 -2.89
CA TYR A 69 -10.96 -5.96 -2.32
C TYR A 69 -10.17 -4.71 -1.98
N ASN A 70 -9.52 -4.71 -0.82
CA ASN A 70 -8.65 -3.63 -0.35
C ASN A 70 -7.24 -4.16 -0.08
N TYR A 71 -6.22 -3.38 -0.46
CA TYR A 71 -4.83 -3.70 -0.14
C TYR A 71 -4.02 -2.49 0.35
N ARG A 72 -2.89 -2.80 0.99
CA ARG A 72 -1.78 -1.89 1.33
C ARG A 72 -0.51 -2.50 0.77
N PHE A 73 0.15 -1.82 -0.16
CA PHE A 73 1.47 -2.24 -0.60
C PHE A 73 2.53 -1.78 0.41
N ASN A 74 3.28 -2.70 1.00
CA ASN A 74 4.22 -2.40 2.10
C ASN A 74 5.67 -2.78 1.75
N THR A 75 5.99 -2.77 0.45
CA THR A 75 7.34 -3.01 -0.05
C THR A 75 7.75 -1.81 -0.90
N PRO A 76 8.89 -1.17 -0.60
CA PRO A 76 9.34 -0.02 -1.37
C PRO A 76 9.86 -0.46 -2.74
N ASP A 77 9.79 0.44 -3.72
CA ASP A 77 10.58 0.33 -4.94
C ASP A 77 12.08 0.47 -4.56
N PRO A 78 12.92 -0.56 -4.80
CA PRO A 78 14.32 -0.54 -4.38
C PRO A 78 15.14 0.57 -5.06
N VAL A 79 14.76 1.01 -6.26
CA VAL A 79 15.44 2.10 -6.98
C VAL A 79 15.13 3.45 -6.32
N GLN A 80 13.85 3.70 -5.99
CA GLN A 80 13.47 4.92 -5.26
C GLN A 80 14.03 4.93 -3.84
N LEU A 81 13.96 3.80 -3.12
CA LEU A 81 14.50 3.71 -1.77
C LEU A 81 16.01 3.96 -1.75
N ALA A 82 16.76 3.48 -2.75
CA ALA A 82 18.18 3.74 -2.84
C ALA A 82 18.49 5.24 -3.07
N ALA A 83 17.64 5.95 -3.82
CA ALA A 83 17.78 7.38 -4.06
C ALA A 83 17.36 8.23 -2.85
N ASN A 84 16.26 7.86 -2.18
CA ASN A 84 15.67 8.57 -1.05
C ASN A 84 15.35 7.60 0.11
N PRO A 85 16.35 7.14 0.89
CA PRO A 85 16.13 6.11 1.91
C PRO A 85 15.12 6.47 3.00
N TRP A 86 14.90 7.77 3.24
CA TRP A 86 14.03 8.33 4.27
C TRP A 86 12.54 8.38 3.86
N GLU A 87 12.23 8.13 2.60
CA GLU A 87 10.86 8.16 2.06
C GLU A 87 10.10 6.86 2.32
N GLY A 88 10.81 5.73 2.46
CA GLY A 88 10.21 4.43 2.74
C GLY A 88 9.46 3.86 1.55
N VAL A 89 8.23 3.38 1.76
CA VAL A 89 7.33 3.01 0.67
C VAL A 89 6.69 4.28 0.16
N MET A 90 6.80 4.56 -1.13
CA MET A 90 6.25 5.75 -1.75
C MET A 90 5.09 5.42 -2.69
N HIS A 91 4.30 6.43 -3.01
CA HIS A 91 3.26 6.39 -4.02
C HIS A 91 3.76 5.64 -5.27
N THR A 92 3.01 4.63 -5.68
CA THR A 92 3.22 3.79 -6.86
C THR A 92 4.42 2.83 -6.80
N SER A 93 4.97 2.54 -5.61
CA SER A 93 6.05 1.55 -5.44
C SER A 93 5.71 0.15 -5.99
N GLU A 94 4.44 -0.25 -6.00
CA GLU A 94 3.98 -1.53 -6.54
C GLU A 94 4.14 -1.63 -8.07
N LEU A 95 4.21 -0.49 -8.80
CA LEU A 95 4.42 -0.50 -10.25
C LEU A 95 5.74 -1.19 -10.62
N PHE A 96 6.77 -1.04 -9.78
CA PHE A 96 8.02 -1.77 -9.92
C PHE A 96 7.75 -3.28 -10.02
N PHE A 97 6.91 -3.81 -9.13
CA PHE A 97 6.59 -5.24 -9.06
C PHE A 97 5.59 -5.70 -10.12
N LEU A 98 4.66 -4.83 -10.53
CA LEU A 98 3.66 -5.14 -11.56
C LEU A 98 4.25 -5.14 -12.98
N PHE A 99 5.24 -4.29 -13.25
CA PHE A 99 5.71 -4.01 -14.60
C PHE A 99 7.21 -4.29 -14.77
N GLN A 100 7.68 -5.47 -14.34
CA GLN A 100 9.04 -5.97 -14.62
C GLN A 100 10.17 -5.01 -14.19
N GLY A 101 10.02 -4.42 -13.01
CA GLY A 101 11.00 -3.49 -12.46
C GLY A 101 11.04 -2.15 -13.16
N THR A 102 9.94 -1.78 -13.84
CA THR A 102 9.80 -0.46 -14.45
C THR A 102 9.63 0.60 -13.37
N ASN A 103 10.40 1.67 -13.48
CA ASN A 103 10.12 2.95 -12.84
C ASN A 103 9.85 3.99 -13.93
N SER A 104 8.91 4.92 -13.70
CA SER A 104 8.56 6.01 -14.63
C SER A 104 9.64 7.10 -14.75
N GLY A 105 10.75 6.96 -14.02
CA GLY A 105 11.82 7.95 -13.92
C GLY A 105 11.47 9.06 -12.91
N PRO A 106 12.40 10.00 -12.67
CA PRO A 106 12.23 11.00 -11.61
C PRO A 106 11.21 12.10 -11.93
N ASN A 107 10.57 12.10 -13.11
CA ASN A 107 9.69 13.19 -13.54
C ASN A 107 8.47 12.71 -14.34
N HIS A 108 7.28 13.06 -13.84
CA HIS A 108 5.98 12.80 -14.48
C HIS A 108 5.78 13.53 -15.82
N THR A 109 6.47 14.65 -16.07
CA THR A 109 6.36 15.40 -17.35
C THR A 109 7.27 14.86 -18.45
N ALA A 110 8.21 13.96 -18.13
CA ALA A 110 9.14 13.35 -19.09
C ALA A 110 9.41 11.90 -18.69
N PRO A 111 8.39 11.02 -18.76
CA PRO A 111 8.51 9.66 -18.28
C PRO A 111 9.55 8.90 -19.10
N THR A 112 10.48 8.26 -18.42
CA THR A 112 11.46 7.36 -19.03
C THR A 112 11.33 6.01 -18.37
N ALA A 113 10.94 4.98 -19.14
CA ALA A 113 10.87 3.63 -18.61
C ALA A 113 12.29 3.11 -18.35
N VAL A 114 12.67 3.06 -17.09
CA VAL A 114 13.92 2.43 -16.64
C VAL A 114 13.58 1.08 -16.05
N PHE A 115 14.25 0.04 -16.52
CA PHE A 115 14.05 -1.33 -16.04
C PHE A 115 15.20 -1.71 -15.12
N ALA A 116 14.87 -2.15 -13.91
CA ALA A 116 15.81 -2.82 -13.02
C ALA A 116 15.38 -4.29 -12.82
N PRO A 117 16.30 -5.26 -12.95
CA PRO A 117 15.94 -6.66 -12.80
C PRO A 117 15.56 -6.97 -11.34
N PHE A 118 14.57 -7.85 -11.15
CA PHE A 118 14.23 -8.32 -9.82
C PHE A 118 15.32 -9.20 -9.23
N ASN A 119 15.54 -9.05 -7.93
CA ASN A 119 16.17 -10.06 -7.11
C ASN A 119 15.20 -11.25 -6.86
N SER A 120 15.66 -12.29 -6.17
CA SER A 120 14.87 -13.51 -5.96
C SER A 120 13.62 -13.32 -5.08
N SER A 121 13.66 -12.47 -4.05
CA SER A 121 12.49 -12.19 -3.21
C SER A 121 11.52 -11.20 -3.88
N GLU A 122 12.04 -10.22 -4.62
CA GLU A 122 11.25 -9.29 -5.43
C GLU A 122 10.45 -10.04 -6.50
N GLN A 123 11.08 -11.02 -7.17
CA GLN A 123 10.42 -11.86 -8.18
C GLN A 123 9.23 -12.64 -7.57
N VAL A 124 9.35 -13.11 -6.33
CA VAL A 124 8.26 -13.82 -5.64
C VAL A 124 7.10 -12.88 -5.34
N LEU A 125 7.38 -11.68 -4.82
CA LEU A 125 6.34 -10.68 -4.56
C LEU A 125 5.67 -10.19 -5.84
N ALA A 126 6.45 -9.98 -6.90
CA ALA A 126 5.93 -9.63 -8.23
C ALA A 126 4.99 -10.73 -8.76
N THR A 127 5.40 -12.00 -8.66
CA THR A 127 4.58 -13.14 -9.08
C THR A 127 3.26 -13.21 -8.30
N GLU A 128 3.31 -13.04 -6.97
CA GLU A 128 2.12 -13.00 -6.14
C GLU A 128 1.17 -11.85 -6.54
N THR A 129 1.73 -10.64 -6.65
CA THR A 129 0.95 -9.42 -6.92
C THR A 129 0.30 -9.49 -8.31
N ILE A 130 1.06 -9.85 -9.34
CA ILE A 130 0.54 -10.02 -10.71
C ILE A 130 -0.53 -11.12 -10.74
N GLY A 131 -0.34 -12.22 -10.00
CA GLY A 131 -1.32 -13.31 -9.95
C GLY A 131 -2.68 -12.84 -9.41
N TYR A 132 -2.70 -12.03 -8.34
CA TYR A 132 -3.96 -11.50 -7.80
C TYR A 132 -4.67 -10.60 -8.81
N TRP A 133 -3.94 -9.65 -9.41
CA TRP A 133 -4.49 -8.72 -10.41
C TRP A 133 -5.02 -9.44 -11.65
N THR A 134 -4.28 -10.42 -12.16
CA THR A 134 -4.70 -11.21 -13.32
C THR A 134 -5.85 -12.16 -12.98
N SER A 135 -5.92 -12.70 -11.76
CA SER A 135 -7.06 -13.48 -11.31
C SER A 135 -8.34 -12.65 -11.32
N PHE A 136 -8.28 -11.46 -10.73
CA PHE A 136 -9.41 -10.54 -10.71
C PHE A 136 -9.81 -10.07 -12.11
N ALA A 137 -8.86 -9.72 -12.96
CA ALA A 137 -9.16 -9.32 -14.34
C ALA A 137 -9.90 -10.42 -15.14
N ARG A 138 -9.66 -11.70 -14.81
CA ARG A 138 -10.24 -12.85 -15.51
C ARG A 138 -11.57 -13.33 -14.92
N ALA A 139 -11.73 -13.27 -13.61
CA ALA A 139 -12.85 -13.90 -12.91
C ALA A 139 -13.58 -12.96 -11.94
N PHE A 140 -13.14 -11.71 -11.82
CA PHE A 140 -13.61 -10.76 -10.80
C PHE A 140 -13.48 -11.23 -9.35
N ASP A 141 -12.55 -12.17 -9.13
CA ASP A 141 -12.17 -12.73 -7.85
C ASP A 141 -10.64 -12.87 -7.85
N SER A 142 -9.99 -12.19 -6.92
CA SER A 142 -8.53 -12.22 -6.77
C SER A 142 -8.00 -13.61 -6.39
N ASN A 143 -8.85 -14.51 -5.87
CA ASN A 143 -8.45 -15.84 -5.39
C ASN A 143 -8.75 -16.97 -6.36
N ALA A 144 -9.54 -16.73 -7.42
CA ALA A 144 -9.95 -17.76 -8.38
C ALA A 144 -8.76 -18.49 -9.03
N PHE A 145 -7.67 -17.76 -9.30
CA PHE A 145 -6.42 -18.30 -9.81
C PHE A 145 -5.30 -17.98 -8.82
N LYS A 146 -5.21 -18.79 -7.76
CA LYS A 146 -4.25 -18.58 -6.66
C LYS A 146 -2.83 -18.32 -7.20
N PRO A 147 -2.18 -17.19 -6.85
CA PRO A 147 -0.88 -16.81 -7.43
C PRO A 147 0.25 -17.79 -7.10
N LEU A 148 0.43 -18.04 -5.81
CA LEU A 148 1.40 -18.98 -5.26
C LEU A 148 0.72 -19.88 -4.23
N ALA A 149 1.27 -21.07 -4.00
CA ALA A 149 0.79 -21.95 -2.93
C ALA A 149 0.84 -21.26 -1.55
N SER A 150 1.84 -20.41 -1.33
CA SER A 150 2.07 -19.63 -0.11
C SER A 150 1.22 -18.37 0.00
N SER A 151 0.61 -17.89 -1.09
CA SER A 151 -0.18 -16.66 -1.07
C SER A 151 -1.40 -16.78 -0.13
N PRO A 152 -1.68 -15.77 0.70
CA PRO A 152 -2.87 -15.78 1.55
C PRO A 152 -4.16 -15.71 0.70
N LEU A 153 -5.32 -15.95 1.32
CA LEU A 153 -6.57 -15.54 0.70
C LEU A 153 -6.71 -14.02 0.82
N TRP A 154 -6.97 -13.34 -0.28
CA TRP A 154 -7.34 -11.93 -0.27
C TRP A 154 -8.83 -11.83 0.02
N LEU A 155 -9.18 -11.53 1.26
CA LEU A 155 -10.58 -11.44 1.68
C LEU A 155 -11.22 -10.14 1.20
N SER A 156 -12.54 -10.19 1.02
CA SER A 156 -13.35 -9.01 0.75
C SER A 156 -13.22 -7.97 1.87
N ALA A 157 -13.33 -6.69 1.53
CA ALA A 157 -13.29 -5.56 2.46
C ALA A 157 -14.42 -5.62 3.49
N SER A 158 -15.48 -6.39 3.25
CA SER A 158 -16.53 -6.69 4.26
C SER A 158 -15.98 -7.40 5.50
N SER A 159 -14.80 -8.02 5.41
CA SER A 159 -14.10 -8.62 6.55
C SER A 159 -13.45 -7.60 7.48
N HIS A 160 -13.50 -6.30 7.18
CA HIS A 160 -12.75 -5.24 7.88
C HIS A 160 -11.23 -5.45 7.86
N GLN A 161 -10.74 -6.21 6.86
CA GLN A 161 -9.32 -6.46 6.65
C GLN A 161 -8.92 -6.02 5.24
N ARG A 162 -7.62 -5.75 5.08
CA ARG A 162 -6.98 -5.50 3.78
C ARG A 162 -5.78 -6.42 3.61
N LEU A 163 -5.48 -6.80 2.37
CA LEU A 163 -4.24 -7.51 2.05
C LEU A 163 -3.06 -6.55 2.25
N VAL A 164 -2.05 -6.95 3.00
CA VAL A 164 -0.78 -6.24 3.07
C VAL A 164 0.21 -7.01 2.20
N ASN A 165 0.62 -6.43 1.07
CA ASN A 165 1.63 -7.01 0.19
C ASN A 165 3.02 -6.69 0.74
N GLN A 166 3.79 -7.72 1.08
CA GLN A 166 5.07 -7.54 1.73
C GLN A 166 6.10 -8.54 1.19
N GLU A 167 7.24 -8.02 0.76
CA GLU A 167 8.39 -8.84 0.38
C GLU A 167 8.82 -9.75 1.53
N GLY A 168 9.06 -11.00 1.18
CA GLY A 168 9.52 -12.02 2.12
C GLY A 168 10.92 -12.49 1.75
N GLY A 169 11.02 -13.76 1.40
CA GLY A 169 12.26 -14.38 0.95
C GLY A 169 12.10 -15.04 -0.41
N PRO A 170 13.10 -15.79 -0.87
CA PRO A 170 13.12 -16.36 -2.23
C PRO A 170 12.06 -17.45 -2.49
N ASN A 171 11.33 -17.88 -1.46
CA ASN A 171 10.32 -18.96 -1.56
C ASN A 171 8.90 -18.53 -1.18
N SER A 172 8.73 -17.38 -0.53
CA SER A 172 7.42 -16.89 -0.08
C SER A 172 7.46 -15.41 0.26
N THR A 173 6.32 -14.74 0.10
CA THR A 173 6.11 -13.38 0.59
C THR A 173 5.86 -13.39 2.11
N LYS A 174 5.83 -12.20 2.72
CA LYS A 174 5.30 -11.97 4.07
C LYS A 174 3.90 -11.35 4.00
N SER A 175 3.24 -11.48 2.85
CA SER A 175 1.92 -10.90 2.64
C SER A 175 0.90 -11.55 3.55
N ARG A 176 -0.03 -10.75 4.07
CA ARG A 176 -1.03 -11.21 5.03
C ARG A 176 -2.26 -10.32 5.02
N MET A 177 -3.40 -10.86 5.41
CA MET A 177 -4.53 -10.02 5.78
C MET A 177 -4.21 -9.26 7.07
N LYS A 178 -4.45 -7.95 7.08
CA LYS A 178 -4.33 -7.10 8.27
C LYS A 178 -5.67 -6.40 8.51
N GLU A 179 -6.12 -6.45 9.75
CA GLU A 179 -7.27 -5.69 10.23
C GLU A 179 -7.07 -4.18 10.05
N GLN A 180 -8.15 -3.50 9.64
CA GLN A 180 -8.22 -2.05 9.62
C GLN A 180 -8.64 -1.57 11.02
N GLU A 181 -7.63 -1.28 11.83
CA GLU A 181 -7.80 -0.86 13.24
C GLU A 181 -8.73 0.37 13.38
N ASP A 182 -9.45 0.48 14.49
CA ASP A 182 -10.40 1.57 14.74
C ASP A 182 -9.76 2.96 14.60
N ILE A 183 -8.50 3.12 15.01
CA ILE A 183 -7.78 4.40 14.90
C ILE A 183 -7.60 4.84 13.44
N TYR A 184 -7.44 3.88 12.52
CA TYR A 184 -7.36 4.15 11.09
C TYR A 184 -8.74 4.61 10.57
N ILE A 185 -9.80 3.91 10.97
CA ILE A 185 -11.17 4.23 10.56
C ILE A 185 -11.58 5.62 11.07
N GLN A 186 -11.30 5.92 12.34
CA GLN A 186 -11.58 7.22 12.95
C GLN A 186 -10.87 8.37 12.21
N ARG A 187 -9.62 8.14 11.80
CA ARG A 187 -8.87 9.13 11.02
C ARG A 187 -9.50 9.38 9.65
N CYS A 188 -9.97 8.33 8.99
CA CYS A 188 -10.67 8.48 7.71
C CYS A 188 -12.04 9.13 7.84
N LEU A 189 -12.78 8.86 8.93
CA LEU A 189 -14.02 9.57 9.23
C LEU A 189 -13.78 11.06 9.48
N PHE A 190 -12.73 11.41 10.24
CA PHE A 190 -12.32 12.80 10.45
C PHE A 190 -12.08 13.53 9.11
N TRP A 191 -11.29 12.95 8.21
CA TRP A 191 -11.01 13.58 6.92
C TRP A 191 -12.25 13.71 6.01
N SER A 192 -13.21 12.79 6.14
CA SER A 192 -14.50 12.86 5.44
C SER A 192 -15.42 13.97 5.98
N GLU A 193 -15.39 14.21 7.29
CA GLU A 193 -16.22 15.22 7.97
C GLU A 193 -15.76 16.66 7.71
N VAL A 194 -14.45 16.90 7.57
CA VAL A 194 -13.86 18.24 7.30
C VAL A 194 -14.07 18.68 5.83
N GLY A 195 -14.88 17.94 5.08
CA GLY A 195 -14.92 17.85 3.62
C GLY A 195 -15.51 19.01 2.81
N ASN A 196 -15.40 20.28 3.20
CA ASN A 196 -15.56 21.38 2.23
C ASN A 196 -14.22 21.99 1.80
N GLU A 197 -13.22 22.00 2.67
CA GLU A 197 -11.92 22.60 2.42
C GLU A 197 -10.92 21.62 1.77
N THR A 198 -11.20 20.32 1.83
CA THR A 198 -10.28 19.24 1.43
C THR A 198 -10.77 18.36 0.29
N ARG A 199 -11.93 18.65 -0.32
CA ARG A 199 -12.43 17.90 -1.48
C ARG A 199 -11.59 18.20 -2.72
N VAL A 200 -11.07 17.14 -3.34
CA VAL A 200 -10.63 17.12 -4.74
C VAL A 200 -11.81 16.79 -5.64
#